data_AF-A0A6A3BLE8-F1
#
_entry.id   AF-A0A6A3BLE8-F1
#
_cell.length_a   1.000
_cell.length_b   1.000
_cell.length_c   1.000
_cell.angle_alpha   90.00
_cell.angle_beta   90.00
_cell.angle_gamma   90.00
#
_symmetry.space_group_name_H-M   'P 1'
#
loop_
_entity.id
_entity.type
_entity.pdbx_description
1 polymer ?
#
loop_
_entity_poly.entity_id
_entity_poly.type
_entity_poly.pdbx_seq_one_letter_code
_entity_poly.pdbx_strand_id
1 'polypeptide(L)'
;MKIIALQVSFLVFLSTLSFTSAASCPMDLNYVTRIPWNSSVCRDFHPLNSTPKAEISKQNCCVALLSVFGIGLAEHLKETTLFQLPDLPTSNTCLRDFQAKLDSLSLPNNVASLCFDPMQFVITPDLCANIQTTRDWVAKLGESTALDQGCRADLSDLTACDTCLRAGTEVHSRLVSIDGNSSHGTDCFDFIVLYAAGIVNEFGPEKEQGSRPRLRPNTGSIWFKLHDLEKATDNFSKKNFIGRGGFGFVFKGVLPDGTVVAVKRILESEFQGDEEFCNEVEIISNLKHRNLVPLRGCCMIDDDEIGINDHEKGRKNIILDVAKGLAYLHYGVKPAIYHRDIKATNILLDADMRARVSDFGLAKQSREGQSHLTTRVAGTHGYLAPEYALYGQLTEKSDVYSFGVVVLEIMCGRKALDLSSSSSPRAF
;
A
#
# COMPACT_ATOMS: atom_id res chain seq x y z
N MET A 1 -32.85 3.53 -7.32
CA MET A 1 -31.58 3.17 -7.98
C MET A 1 -30.50 3.14 -6.91
N LYS A 2 -29.67 2.10 -6.83
CA LYS A 2 -28.56 2.03 -5.86
C LYS A 2 -27.22 2.27 -6.59
N ILE A 3 -26.22 2.85 -5.93
CA ILE A 3 -24.93 3.18 -6.57
C ILE A 3 -23.86 2.16 -6.17
N ILE A 4 -22.95 1.85 -7.11
CA ILE A 4 -21.72 1.05 -6.91
C ILE A 4 -20.53 1.88 -7.41
N ALA A 5 -19.44 1.97 -6.63
CA ALA A 5 -18.21 2.69 -7.01
C ALA A 5 -17.08 1.73 -7.42
N LEU A 6 -16.27 2.09 -8.44
CA LEU A 6 -15.17 1.26 -8.97
C LEU A 6 -13.87 2.06 -9.12
N GLN A 7 -12.75 1.61 -8.52
CA GLN A 7 -11.41 2.23 -8.60
C GLN A 7 -10.36 1.32 -9.27
N VAL A 8 -9.40 1.92 -10.00
CA VAL A 8 -8.19 1.30 -10.59
C VAL A 8 -6.99 2.17 -10.17
N SER A 9 -5.95 1.62 -9.54
CA SER A 9 -4.85 2.40 -8.88
C SER A 9 -3.52 2.46 -9.69
N PHE A 10 -2.73 3.53 -9.53
CA PHE A 10 -1.31 3.69 -9.91
C PHE A 10 -0.61 4.68 -8.93
N LEU A 11 0.62 4.41 -8.46
CA LEU A 11 1.30 5.13 -7.33
C LEU A 11 2.40 6.15 -7.74
N VAL A 12 2.49 7.33 -7.07
CA VAL A 12 3.73 8.15 -6.78
C VAL A 12 3.58 9.00 -5.48
N PHE A 13 4.67 9.18 -4.70
CA PHE A 13 4.79 9.85 -3.38
C PHE A 13 5.70 11.12 -3.36
N LEU A 14 5.50 12.08 -2.41
CA LEU A 14 6.50 12.60 -1.41
C LEU A 14 6.07 13.86 -0.59
N SER A 15 5.94 13.68 0.76
CA SER A 15 6.40 14.41 2.00
C SER A 15 6.53 15.95 2.13
N THR A 16 6.48 16.66 3.29
CA THR A 16 6.21 16.47 4.77
C THR A 16 6.30 17.84 5.50
N LEU A 17 5.77 18.01 6.74
CA LEU A 17 6.36 18.79 7.86
C LEU A 17 5.70 18.46 9.23
N SER A 18 6.48 18.49 10.33
CA SER A 18 6.20 17.87 11.65
C SER A 18 5.86 18.85 12.80
N PHE A 19 5.15 18.36 13.83
CA PHE A 19 4.95 18.98 15.16
C PHE A 19 5.24 17.97 16.29
N THR A 20 5.76 18.44 17.42
CA THR A 20 6.10 17.62 18.60
C THR A 20 4.84 17.10 19.31
N SER A 21 4.69 15.78 19.39
CA SER A 21 3.49 15.08 19.86
C SER A 21 3.72 14.32 21.17
N ALA A 22 2.65 14.14 21.95
CA ALA A 22 2.60 13.16 23.03
C ALA A 22 2.95 11.75 22.51
N ALA A 23 3.53 10.90 23.35
CA ALA A 23 3.90 9.53 22.98
C ALA A 23 2.68 8.76 22.44
N SER A 24 2.63 8.56 21.13
CA SER A 24 1.64 7.77 20.41
C SER A 24 2.15 6.33 20.24
N CYS A 25 1.26 5.36 20.10
CA CYS A 25 1.69 4.03 19.69
C CYS A 25 2.25 4.09 18.26
N PRO A 26 3.49 3.63 18.01
CA PRO A 26 4.06 3.63 16.66
C PRO A 26 3.54 2.47 15.80
N MET A 27 2.79 1.52 16.37
CA MET A 27 2.26 0.36 15.65
C MET A 27 0.84 0.64 15.15
N ASP A 28 0.57 0.34 13.88
CA ASP A 28 -0.81 0.28 13.40
C ASP A 28 -1.48 -1.01 13.90
N LEU A 29 -2.47 -0.88 14.78
CA LEU A 29 -3.22 -2.00 15.36
C LEU A 29 -4.54 -2.29 14.62
N ASN A 30 -4.78 -1.69 13.45
CA ASN A 30 -5.97 -1.96 12.64
C ASN A 30 -6.06 -3.43 12.22
N TYR A 31 -4.94 -4.16 12.14
CA TYR A 31 -4.94 -5.57 11.78
C TYR A 31 -5.69 -6.46 12.79
N VAL A 32 -5.85 -6.02 14.04
CA VAL A 32 -6.48 -6.80 15.13
C VAL A 32 -7.93 -7.18 14.80
N THR A 33 -8.63 -6.32 14.05
CA THR A 33 -10.01 -6.56 13.61
C THR A 33 -10.09 -7.12 12.19
N ARG A 34 -8.98 -7.07 11.44
CA ARG A 34 -8.88 -7.45 10.03
C ARG A 34 -8.43 -8.91 9.86
N ILE A 35 -7.36 -9.30 10.55
CA ILE A 35 -6.76 -10.63 10.45
C ILE A 35 -7.61 -11.61 11.26
N PRO A 36 -8.04 -12.75 10.69
CA PRO A 36 -8.80 -13.75 11.44
C PRO A 36 -7.96 -14.37 12.56
N TRP A 37 -8.45 -14.27 13.80
CA TRP A 37 -7.92 -15.02 14.93
C TRP A 37 -9.07 -15.51 15.81
N ASN A 38 -8.83 -16.55 16.61
CA ASN A 38 -9.88 -17.18 17.40
C ASN A 38 -10.25 -16.36 18.64
N SER A 39 -10.98 -15.25 18.48
CA SER A 39 -11.40 -14.38 19.58
C SER A 39 -12.37 -15.03 20.57
N SER A 40 -12.97 -16.17 20.21
CA SER A 40 -13.89 -16.89 21.10
C SER A 40 -13.22 -17.35 22.41
N VAL A 41 -11.91 -17.61 22.37
CA VAL A 41 -11.12 -18.03 23.55
C VAL A 41 -11.05 -16.96 24.65
N CYS A 42 -11.39 -15.71 24.33
CA CYS A 42 -11.36 -14.58 25.25
C CYS A 42 -12.74 -14.10 25.71
N ARG A 43 -13.85 -14.67 25.21
CA ARG A 43 -15.20 -14.19 25.53
C ARG A 43 -15.63 -14.51 26.96
N ASP A 44 -15.23 -15.68 27.47
CA ASP A 44 -15.54 -16.14 28.83
C ASP A 44 -14.43 -15.79 29.83
N PHE A 45 -13.64 -14.76 29.52
CA PHE A 45 -12.53 -14.34 30.36
C PHE A 45 -13.05 -13.69 31.65
N HIS A 46 -12.91 -14.41 32.76
CA HIS A 46 -13.36 -13.99 34.08
C HIS A 46 -12.18 -13.85 35.04
N PRO A 47 -11.81 -12.62 35.46
CA PRO A 47 -10.61 -12.38 36.26
C PRO A 47 -10.65 -12.95 37.69
N LEU A 48 -11.83 -13.30 38.20
CA LEU A 48 -12.07 -13.58 39.62
C LEU A 48 -12.38 -15.04 39.93
N ASN A 49 -12.36 -15.91 38.91
CA ASN A 49 -12.76 -17.30 39.08
C ASN A 49 -11.53 -18.18 39.22
N SER A 50 -11.15 -18.56 40.44
CA SER A 50 -9.93 -19.34 40.72
C SER A 50 -10.09 -20.86 40.47
N THR A 51 -10.92 -21.24 39.50
CA THR A 51 -11.08 -22.65 39.13
C THR A 51 -9.99 -23.04 38.14
N PRO A 52 -9.50 -24.30 38.15
CA PRO A 52 -8.50 -24.77 37.19
C PRO A 52 -8.90 -24.53 35.73
N LYS A 53 -10.20 -24.64 35.41
CA LYS A 53 -10.73 -24.34 34.06
C LYS A 53 -10.62 -22.86 33.69
N ALA A 54 -10.83 -21.96 34.64
CA ALA A 54 -10.74 -20.52 34.40
C ALA A 54 -9.29 -20.05 34.25
N GLU A 55 -8.34 -20.63 34.98
CA GLU A 55 -6.90 -20.39 34.79
C GLU A 55 -6.42 -20.85 33.40
N ILE A 56 -6.85 -22.03 32.94
CA ILE A 56 -6.54 -22.51 31.59
C ILE A 56 -7.14 -21.59 30.52
N SER A 57 -8.39 -21.15 30.72
CA SER A 57 -9.06 -20.19 29.82
C SER A 57 -8.30 -18.86 29.75
N LYS A 58 -7.88 -18.33 30.90
CA LYS A 58 -7.05 -17.12 31.01
C LYS A 58 -5.74 -17.28 30.23
N GLN A 59 -5.02 -18.38 30.44
CA GLN A 59 -3.75 -18.64 29.77
C GLN A 59 -3.93 -18.71 28.24
N ASN A 60 -4.93 -19.44 27.77
CA ASN A 60 -5.22 -19.56 26.33
C ASN A 60 -5.57 -18.20 25.71
N CYS A 61 -6.35 -17.37 26.41
CA CYS A 61 -6.66 -16.02 25.95
C CYS A 61 -5.41 -15.14 25.88
N CYS A 62 -4.59 -15.11 26.94
CA CYS A 62 -3.40 -14.26 26.96
C CYS A 62 -2.36 -14.68 25.91
N VAL A 63 -2.17 -15.98 25.65
CA VAL A 63 -1.30 -16.45 24.56
C VAL A 63 -1.84 -16.05 23.18
N ALA A 64 -3.16 -16.18 22.97
CA ALA A 64 -3.78 -15.74 21.72
C ALA A 64 -3.60 -14.22 21.51
N LEU A 65 -3.86 -13.42 22.55
CA LEU A 65 -3.66 -11.98 22.51
C LEU A 65 -2.18 -11.60 22.31
N LEU A 66 -1.24 -12.34 22.90
CA LEU A 66 0.19 -12.09 22.73
C LEU A 66 0.61 -12.34 21.29
N SER A 67 0.09 -13.41 20.68
CA SER A 67 0.32 -13.71 19.26
C SER A 67 -0.24 -12.59 18.36
N VAL A 68 -1.44 -12.08 18.67
CA VAL A 68 -2.03 -10.96 17.92
C VAL A 68 -1.23 -9.68 18.13
N PHE A 69 -0.84 -9.33 19.34
CA PHE A 69 0.00 -8.14 19.60
C PHE A 69 1.39 -8.27 18.94
N GLY A 70 1.93 -9.49 18.91
CA GLY A 70 3.21 -9.83 18.28
C GLY A 70 3.26 -9.58 16.77
N ILE A 71 2.12 -9.62 16.06
CA ILE A 71 2.03 -9.21 14.64
C ILE A 71 2.50 -7.75 14.48
N GLY A 72 1.99 -6.85 15.32
CA GLY A 72 2.36 -5.43 15.30
C GLY A 72 3.83 -5.20 15.69
N LEU A 73 4.33 -5.94 16.69
CA LEU A 73 5.74 -5.89 17.07
C LEU A 73 6.66 -6.39 15.95
N ALA A 74 6.25 -7.40 15.19
CA ALA A 74 7.02 -7.92 14.08
C ALA A 74 7.09 -6.91 12.91
N GLU A 75 5.99 -6.23 12.59
CA GLU A 75 6.02 -5.16 11.58
C GLU A 75 6.82 -3.94 12.11
N HIS A 76 6.70 -3.60 13.40
CA HIS A 76 7.52 -2.56 14.02
C HIS A 76 9.02 -2.88 13.92
N LEU A 77 9.42 -4.13 14.18
CA LEU A 77 10.80 -4.59 14.03
C LEU A 77 11.29 -4.43 12.59
N LYS A 78 10.45 -4.76 11.61
CA LYS A 78 10.75 -4.62 10.18
C LYS A 78 10.95 -3.16 9.76
N GLU A 79 10.12 -2.25 10.27
CA GLU A 79 10.18 -0.82 9.92
C GLU A 79 11.30 -0.07 10.65
N THR A 80 11.56 -0.41 11.91
CA THR A 80 12.40 0.38 12.81
C THR A 80 13.70 -0.30 13.25
N THR A 81 13.83 -1.60 13.01
CA THR A 81 14.92 -2.48 13.49
C THR A 81 14.92 -2.80 14.98
N LEU A 82 13.93 -2.34 15.76
CA LEU A 82 13.85 -2.54 17.21
C LEU A 82 12.97 -3.74 17.57
N PHE A 83 13.44 -4.62 18.47
CA PHE A 83 12.67 -5.79 18.91
C PHE A 83 11.51 -5.46 19.85
N GLN A 84 11.60 -4.32 20.54
CA GLN A 84 10.66 -3.89 21.57
C GLN A 84 10.46 -2.37 21.48
N LEU A 85 9.49 -1.85 22.25
CA LEU A 85 9.12 -0.43 22.27
C LEU A 85 10.12 0.42 23.08
N PRO A 86 10.32 1.69 22.73
CA PRO A 86 11.40 2.51 23.29
C PRO A 86 11.26 2.81 24.79
N ASP A 87 10.03 2.93 25.29
CA ASP A 87 9.79 3.29 26.68
C ASP A 87 8.40 2.84 27.19
N LEU A 88 8.25 2.89 28.51
CA LEU A 88 7.02 2.51 29.22
C LEU A 88 5.80 3.37 28.81
N PRO A 89 5.90 4.71 28.66
CA PRO A 89 4.80 5.51 28.09
C PRO A 89 4.30 5.01 26.73
N THR A 90 5.20 4.71 25.78
CA THR A 90 4.84 4.17 24.46
C THR A 90 4.15 2.81 24.57
N SER A 91 4.70 1.90 25.39
CA SER A 91 4.08 0.58 25.65
C SER A 91 2.66 0.71 26.23
N ASN A 92 2.45 1.61 27.19
CA ASN A 92 1.12 1.89 27.74
C ASN A 92 0.14 2.43 26.71
N THR A 93 0.59 3.32 25.81
CA THR A 93 -0.27 3.82 24.72
C THR A 93 -0.62 2.69 23.76
N CYS A 94 0.33 1.83 23.36
CA CYS A 94 0.05 0.69 22.49
C CYS A 94 -0.91 -0.32 23.11
N LEU A 95 -0.77 -0.65 24.39
CA LEU A 95 -1.71 -1.55 25.06
C LEU A 95 -3.12 -0.96 25.20
N ARG A 96 -3.23 0.36 25.35
CA ARG A 96 -4.52 1.06 25.35
C ARG A 96 -5.17 1.03 23.98
N ASP A 97 -4.41 1.31 22.92
CA ASP A 97 -4.90 1.28 21.54
C ASP A 97 -5.28 -0.15 21.15
N PHE A 98 -4.51 -1.15 21.60
CA PHE A 98 -4.82 -2.56 21.44
C PHE A 98 -6.14 -2.93 22.12
N GLN A 99 -6.34 -2.53 23.38
CA GLN A 99 -7.60 -2.74 24.09
C GLN A 99 -8.78 -2.09 23.35
N ALA A 100 -8.62 -0.87 22.80
CA ALA A 100 -9.67 -0.23 22.02
C ALA A 100 -10.06 -1.03 20.76
N LYS A 101 -9.11 -1.73 20.13
CA LYS A 101 -9.41 -2.67 19.04
C LYS A 101 -10.14 -3.92 19.54
N LEU A 102 -9.74 -4.48 20.68
CA LEU A 102 -10.44 -5.62 21.30
C LEU A 102 -11.87 -5.27 21.73
N ASP A 103 -12.10 -4.05 22.22
CA ASP A 103 -13.43 -3.55 22.58
C ASP A 103 -14.38 -3.56 21.37
N SER A 104 -13.87 -3.23 20.19
CA SER A 104 -14.64 -3.29 18.93
C SER A 104 -15.05 -4.72 18.54
N LEU A 105 -14.37 -5.73 19.08
CA LEU A 105 -14.70 -7.16 18.93
C LEU A 105 -15.61 -7.67 20.05
N SER A 106 -16.11 -6.79 20.91
CA SER A 106 -16.95 -7.11 22.08
C SER A 106 -16.25 -8.02 23.10
N LEU A 107 -14.93 -7.90 23.25
CA LEU A 107 -14.16 -8.58 24.29
C LEU A 107 -14.15 -7.77 25.60
N PRO A 108 -13.78 -8.38 26.75
CA PRO A 108 -13.72 -7.66 28.02
C PRO A 108 -12.78 -6.45 27.97
N ASN A 109 -13.23 -5.33 28.54
CA ASN A 109 -12.61 -4.01 28.44
C ASN A 109 -11.27 -3.83 29.20
N ASN A 110 -10.80 -4.89 29.85
CA ASN A 110 -9.56 -4.91 30.63
C ASN A 110 -8.73 -6.17 30.36
N VAL A 111 -9.02 -6.91 29.30
CA VAL A 111 -8.31 -8.16 29.01
C VAL A 111 -6.83 -7.92 28.71
N ALA A 112 -6.48 -6.82 28.02
CA ALA A 112 -5.09 -6.48 27.72
C ALA A 112 -4.29 -6.22 29.01
N SER A 113 -4.82 -5.43 29.94
CA SER A 113 -4.14 -5.13 31.21
C SER A 113 -4.13 -6.29 32.20
N LEU A 114 -5.01 -7.28 32.03
CA LEU A 114 -5.02 -8.51 32.83
C LEU A 114 -4.10 -9.59 32.27
N CYS A 115 -3.81 -9.55 30.96
CA CYS A 115 -2.88 -10.46 30.31
C CYS A 115 -1.45 -9.93 30.29
N PHE A 116 -1.25 -8.61 30.28
CA PHE A 116 0.05 -8.03 29.98
C PHE A 116 0.52 -7.00 31.00
N ASP A 117 1.80 -7.15 31.40
CA ASP A 117 2.60 -6.08 32.01
C ASP A 117 3.19 -5.21 30.88
N PRO A 118 2.96 -3.88 30.86
CA PRO A 118 3.57 -2.99 29.87
C PRO A 118 5.10 -3.07 29.80
N MET A 119 5.79 -3.36 30.91
CA MET A 119 7.25 -3.45 30.95
C MET A 119 7.81 -4.60 30.10
N GLN A 120 7.02 -5.65 29.85
CA GLN A 120 7.48 -6.79 29.03
C GLN A 120 7.74 -6.41 27.57
N PHE A 121 7.18 -5.28 27.11
CA PHE A 121 7.32 -4.81 25.73
C PHE A 121 8.30 -3.65 25.57
N VAL A 122 9.08 -3.32 26.61
CA VAL A 122 10.00 -2.19 26.59
C VAL A 122 11.42 -2.68 26.36
N ILE A 123 12.18 -1.97 25.54
CA ILE A 123 13.60 -2.24 25.33
C ILE A 123 14.34 -2.21 26.67
N THR A 124 15.03 -3.31 26.96
CA THR A 124 15.91 -3.43 28.11
C THR A 124 17.10 -4.32 27.73
N PRO A 125 18.31 -4.03 28.24
CA PRO A 125 19.45 -4.90 28.03
C PRO A 125 19.35 -6.22 28.80
N ASP A 126 18.42 -6.35 29.75
CA ASP A 126 18.25 -7.54 30.61
C ASP A 126 17.29 -8.57 29.99
N LEU A 127 17.36 -8.72 28.67
CA LEU A 127 16.58 -9.69 27.90
C LEU A 127 17.46 -10.31 26.82
N CYS A 128 17.19 -11.58 26.51
CA CYS A 128 17.83 -12.41 25.50
C CYS A 128 19.13 -11.89 24.87
N ALA A 129 20.26 -12.28 25.45
CA ALA A 129 21.61 -11.99 24.98
C ALA A 129 21.92 -10.50 24.80
N ASN A 130 21.18 -9.63 25.49
CA ASN A 130 21.20 -8.18 25.39
C ASN A 130 20.83 -7.66 23.98
N ILE A 131 20.03 -8.40 23.23
CA ILE A 131 19.57 -8.01 21.89
C ILE A 131 18.51 -6.91 22.01
N GLN A 132 18.69 -5.81 21.29
CA GLN A 132 17.70 -4.74 21.22
C GLN A 132 17.33 -4.40 19.77
N THR A 133 18.29 -4.58 18.85
CA THR A 133 18.16 -4.25 17.43
C THR A 133 18.46 -5.45 16.52
N THR A 134 18.05 -5.38 15.25
CA THR A 134 18.48 -6.36 14.23
C THR A 134 19.99 -6.39 14.02
N ARG A 135 20.72 -5.31 14.35
CA ARG A 135 22.19 -5.32 14.31
C ARG A 135 22.79 -6.15 15.44
N ASP A 136 22.21 -6.07 16.65
CA ASP A 136 22.65 -6.90 17.78
C ASP A 136 22.40 -8.37 17.47
N TRP A 137 21.24 -8.68 16.88
CA TRP A 137 20.93 -10.02 16.37
C TRP A 137 22.01 -10.55 15.42
N VAL A 138 22.35 -9.79 14.37
CA VAL A 138 23.40 -10.16 13.40
C VAL A 138 24.76 -10.27 14.09
N ALA A 139 25.08 -9.39 15.03
CA ALA A 139 26.34 -9.44 15.77
C ALA A 139 26.46 -10.70 16.65
N LYS A 140 25.35 -11.23 17.18
CA LYS A 140 25.32 -12.43 18.01
C LYS A 140 25.26 -13.73 17.21
N LEU A 141 24.48 -13.75 16.13
CA LEU A 141 24.15 -14.99 15.42
C LEU A 141 24.79 -15.13 14.04
N GLY A 142 25.24 -14.03 13.44
CA GLY A 142 25.79 -13.95 12.08
C GLY A 142 24.81 -13.32 11.07
N GLU A 143 25.28 -13.05 9.85
CA GLU A 143 24.49 -12.46 8.77
C GLU A 143 23.40 -13.40 8.21
N SER A 144 23.53 -14.70 8.45
CA SER A 144 22.54 -15.71 8.05
C SER A 144 22.45 -16.79 9.12
N THR A 145 21.21 -17.17 9.43
CA THR A 145 20.85 -18.18 10.42
C THR A 145 20.00 -19.28 9.75
N ALA A 146 19.72 -20.36 10.49
CA ALA A 146 18.80 -21.39 10.02
C ALA A 146 17.40 -20.81 9.70
N LEU A 147 16.98 -19.72 10.34
CA LEU A 147 15.70 -19.07 10.09
C LEU A 147 15.63 -18.54 8.66
N ASP A 148 16.68 -17.87 8.16
CA ASP A 148 16.73 -17.25 6.83
C ASP A 148 16.47 -18.26 5.69
N GLN A 149 16.73 -19.54 5.94
CA GLN A 149 16.44 -20.64 5.03
C GLN A 149 15.09 -21.30 5.35
N GLY A 150 14.80 -21.52 6.63
CA GLY A 150 13.64 -22.32 7.06
C GLY A 150 12.31 -21.57 7.13
N CYS A 151 12.33 -20.25 7.35
CA CYS A 151 11.13 -19.44 7.63
C CYS A 151 10.76 -18.46 6.52
N ARG A 152 11.50 -18.47 5.40
CA ARG A 152 11.31 -17.51 4.30
C ARG A 152 10.00 -17.72 3.52
N ALA A 153 9.61 -18.98 3.34
CA ALA A 153 8.48 -19.39 2.51
C ALA A 153 7.12 -19.20 3.19
N ASP A 154 6.05 -19.52 2.46
CA ASP A 154 4.69 -19.50 3.00
C ASP A 154 4.51 -20.62 4.04
N LEU A 155 4.10 -20.25 5.26
CA LEU A 155 3.99 -21.16 6.40
C LEU A 155 2.60 -21.82 6.53
N SER A 156 1.66 -21.65 5.56
CA SER A 156 0.51 -22.58 5.49
C SER A 156 0.91 -23.98 5.06
N ASP A 157 1.99 -24.12 4.31
CA ASP A 157 2.54 -25.43 3.99
C ASP A 157 3.13 -26.02 5.27
N LEU A 158 2.58 -27.15 5.71
CA LEU A 158 2.99 -27.79 6.96
C LEU A 158 4.46 -28.24 6.93
N THR A 159 5.03 -28.50 5.76
CA THR A 159 6.44 -28.87 5.61
C THR A 159 7.34 -27.65 5.78
N ALA A 160 6.98 -26.52 5.19
CA ALA A 160 7.65 -25.24 5.41
C ALA A 160 7.53 -24.79 6.87
N CYS A 161 6.35 -24.94 7.48
CA CYS A 161 6.10 -24.67 8.89
C CYS A 161 6.98 -25.52 9.81
N ASP A 162 7.06 -26.83 9.59
CA ASP A 162 7.96 -27.72 10.35
C ASP A 162 9.44 -27.33 10.17
N THR A 163 9.84 -27.00 8.95
CA THR A 163 11.21 -26.55 8.66
C THR A 163 11.55 -25.27 9.42
N CYS A 164 10.63 -24.30 9.43
CA CYS A 164 10.77 -23.06 10.19
C CYS A 164 10.84 -23.31 11.70
N LEU A 165 9.99 -24.21 12.22
CA LEU A 165 9.99 -24.57 13.64
C LEU A 165 11.34 -25.17 14.06
N ARG A 166 11.89 -26.11 13.29
CA ARG A 166 13.21 -26.70 13.58
C ARG A 166 14.31 -25.65 13.54
N ALA A 167 14.31 -24.76 12.54
CA ALA A 167 15.23 -23.65 12.47
C ALA A 167 15.14 -22.73 13.69
N GLY A 168 13.91 -22.44 14.16
CA GLY A 168 13.67 -21.69 15.39
C GLY A 168 14.24 -22.37 16.62
N THR A 169 14.04 -23.68 16.78
CA THR A 169 14.61 -24.42 17.93
C THR A 169 16.14 -24.41 17.95
N GLU A 170 16.78 -24.45 16.78
CA GLU A 170 18.24 -24.37 16.67
C GLU A 170 18.75 -22.98 17.11
N VAL A 171 18.14 -21.92 16.59
CA VAL A 171 18.51 -20.55 16.96
C VAL A 171 18.21 -20.27 18.43
N HIS A 172 17.12 -20.82 18.98
CA HIS A 172 16.76 -20.72 20.39
C HIS A 172 17.82 -21.29 21.30
N SER A 173 18.27 -22.52 21.03
CA SER A 173 19.33 -23.16 21.80
C SER A 173 20.62 -22.34 21.78
N ARG A 174 20.97 -21.75 20.63
CA ARG A 174 22.13 -20.85 20.51
C ARG A 174 21.95 -19.58 21.33
N LEU A 175 20.80 -18.91 21.23
CA LEU A 175 20.54 -17.66 21.96
C LEU A 175 20.55 -17.86 23.48
N VAL A 176 19.89 -18.91 23.99
CA VAL A 176 19.91 -19.23 25.43
C VAL A 176 21.34 -19.54 25.90
N SER A 177 22.15 -20.20 25.07
CA SER A 177 23.56 -20.44 25.40
C SER A 177 24.41 -19.17 25.40
N ILE A 178 24.10 -18.19 24.55
CA ILE A 178 24.81 -16.90 24.49
C ILE A 178 24.39 -16.00 25.66
N ASP A 179 23.10 -15.99 25.99
CA ASP A 179 22.53 -15.22 27.10
C ASP A 179 23.08 -15.72 28.44
N GLY A 180 23.11 -17.04 28.64
CA GLY A 180 23.62 -17.65 29.86
C GLY A 180 22.64 -17.65 31.05
N ASN A 181 21.47 -17.02 30.94
CA ASN A 181 20.40 -17.09 31.90
C ASN A 181 19.17 -17.84 31.33
N SER A 182 18.95 -19.07 31.81
CA SER A 182 17.81 -19.88 31.34
C SER A 182 16.44 -19.27 31.62
N SER A 183 16.32 -18.31 32.56
CA SER A 183 15.04 -17.62 32.80
C SER A 183 14.62 -16.73 31.63
N HIS A 184 15.57 -16.27 30.80
CA HIS A 184 15.29 -15.50 29.58
C HIS A 184 14.91 -16.37 28.38
N GLY A 185 14.72 -17.68 28.59
CA GLY A 185 14.39 -18.62 27.52
C GLY A 185 13.12 -18.24 26.76
N THR A 186 12.11 -17.73 27.46
CA THR A 186 10.87 -17.25 26.82
C THR A 186 11.11 -16.00 26.00
N ASP A 187 11.86 -15.02 26.52
CA ASP A 187 12.17 -13.77 25.80
C ASP A 187 12.97 -14.06 24.52
N CYS A 188 13.92 -14.99 24.60
CA CYS A 188 14.66 -15.45 23.42
C CYS A 188 13.77 -16.14 22.39
N PHE A 189 12.77 -16.89 22.84
CA PHE A 189 11.80 -17.52 21.94
C PHE A 189 10.95 -16.46 21.24
N ASP A 190 10.46 -15.46 21.98
CA ASP A 190 9.66 -14.37 21.42
C ASP A 190 10.45 -13.57 20.38
N PHE A 191 11.73 -13.28 20.63
CA PHE A 191 12.59 -12.61 19.64
C PHE A 191 12.77 -13.43 18.36
N ILE A 192 12.88 -14.75 18.46
CA ILE A 192 12.94 -15.62 17.28
C ILE A 192 11.66 -15.51 16.47
N VAL A 193 10.50 -15.54 17.12
CA VAL A 193 9.20 -15.42 16.45
C VAL A 193 9.08 -14.06 15.77
N LEU A 194 9.43 -12.97 16.44
CA LEU A 194 9.41 -11.62 15.88
C LEU A 194 10.35 -11.48 14.69
N TYR A 195 11.59 -11.98 14.78
CA TYR A 195 12.56 -11.91 13.69
C TYR A 195 12.13 -12.77 12.50
N ALA A 196 11.63 -13.98 12.76
CA ALA A 196 11.10 -14.86 11.72
C ALA A 196 9.93 -14.21 10.97
N ALA A 197 8.98 -13.62 11.71
CA ALA A 197 7.78 -13.01 11.14
C ALA A 197 8.07 -11.67 10.45
N GLY A 198 8.85 -10.79 11.08
CA GLY A 198 9.08 -9.41 10.60
C GLY A 198 10.22 -9.27 9.59
N ILE A 199 11.29 -10.05 9.73
CA ILE A 199 12.51 -9.88 8.91
C ILE A 199 12.66 -10.98 7.86
N VAL A 200 12.45 -12.24 8.24
CA VAL A 200 12.79 -13.39 7.39
C VAL A 200 11.67 -13.78 6.43
N ASN A 201 10.43 -13.81 6.91
CA ASN A 201 9.31 -14.29 6.12
C ASN A 201 8.92 -13.28 5.02
N GLU A 202 8.96 -13.69 3.75
CA GLU A 202 8.65 -12.79 2.61
C GLU A 202 7.17 -12.39 2.51
N PHE A 203 6.31 -13.10 3.24
CA PHE A 203 4.91 -12.76 3.37
C PHE A 203 4.72 -11.78 4.52
N GLY A 204 5.47 -11.94 5.60
CA GLY A 204 5.37 -11.09 6.78
C GLY A 204 4.12 -11.41 7.61
N PRO A 205 3.90 -10.70 8.71
CA PRO A 205 2.87 -11.05 9.69
C PRO A 205 1.45 -10.63 9.24
N GLU A 206 1.34 -9.77 8.21
CA GLU A 206 0.05 -9.23 7.74
C GLU A 206 -0.42 -9.72 6.36
N LYS A 207 0.39 -10.49 5.60
CA LYS A 207 -0.08 -11.03 4.32
C LYS A 207 -1.02 -12.20 4.57
N GLU A 208 -2.30 -11.96 4.33
CA GLU A 208 -3.21 -13.04 3.95
C GLU A 208 -2.69 -13.70 2.67
N GLN A 209 -2.64 -15.03 2.68
CA GLN A 209 -2.40 -15.82 1.49
C GLN A 209 -3.41 -15.46 0.41
N GLY A 210 -2.89 -15.02 -0.73
CA GLY A 210 -3.63 -14.94 -1.97
C GLY A 210 -4.64 -13.80 -2.07
N SER A 211 -4.31 -12.59 -1.62
CA SER A 211 -4.88 -11.31 -2.08
C SER A 211 -4.12 -10.16 -1.40
N ARG A 212 -3.74 -9.10 -2.12
CA ARG A 212 -3.31 -7.84 -1.49
C ARG A 212 -4.33 -7.40 -0.40
N PRO A 213 -3.91 -6.85 0.76
CA PRO A 213 -4.84 -6.36 1.76
C PRO A 213 -5.59 -5.14 1.23
N ARG A 214 -6.87 -5.35 0.93
CA ARG A 214 -7.87 -4.30 0.70
C ARG A 214 -8.03 -3.51 1.99
N LEU A 215 -7.87 -2.18 1.98
CA LEU A 215 -8.54 -1.35 2.98
C LEU A 215 -10.05 -1.58 2.85
N ARG A 216 -10.65 -2.30 3.79
CA ARG A 216 -12.10 -2.49 3.87
C ARG A 216 -12.65 -1.68 5.05
N PRO A 217 -13.30 -0.53 4.83
CA PRO A 217 -14.07 0.13 5.88
C PRO A 217 -15.18 -0.81 6.38
N ASN A 218 -15.36 -0.88 7.71
CA ASN A 218 -16.28 -1.78 8.38
C ASN A 218 -17.73 -1.27 8.28
N THR A 219 -18.28 -1.32 7.08
CA THR A 219 -19.58 -0.76 6.74
C THR A 219 -20.34 -1.79 5.92
N GLY A 220 -21.65 -1.98 6.16
CA GLY A 220 -22.46 -3.05 5.57
C GLY A 220 -22.67 -3.03 4.04
N SER A 221 -21.73 -2.46 3.28
CA SER A 221 -21.68 -2.38 1.82
C SER A 221 -21.00 -3.62 1.22
N ILE A 222 -21.52 -4.09 0.08
CA ILE A 222 -21.06 -5.32 -0.58
C ILE A 222 -19.79 -5.03 -1.40
N TRP A 223 -18.76 -5.86 -1.28
CA TRP A 223 -17.61 -5.82 -2.19
C TRP A 223 -17.89 -6.64 -3.43
N PHE A 224 -17.97 -5.98 -4.59
CA PHE A 224 -18.17 -6.63 -5.88
C PHE A 224 -16.83 -6.98 -6.53
N LYS A 225 -16.76 -8.11 -7.22
CA LYS A 225 -15.66 -8.39 -8.16
C LYS A 225 -15.91 -7.62 -9.45
N LEU A 226 -14.85 -7.19 -10.14
CA LEU A 226 -14.98 -6.44 -11.40
C LEU A 226 -15.83 -7.21 -12.42
N HIS A 227 -15.56 -8.51 -12.56
CA HIS A 227 -16.29 -9.40 -13.46
C HIS A 227 -17.81 -9.39 -13.25
N ASP A 228 -18.27 -9.27 -12.01
CA ASP A 228 -19.71 -9.23 -11.71
C ASP A 228 -20.33 -7.91 -12.19
N LEU A 229 -19.58 -6.82 -12.09
CA LEU A 229 -19.99 -5.50 -12.58
C LEU A 229 -19.90 -5.40 -14.11
N GLU A 230 -18.90 -6.02 -14.72
CA GLU A 230 -18.77 -6.16 -16.17
C GLU A 230 -19.98 -6.90 -16.75
N LYS A 231 -20.33 -8.06 -16.18
CA LYS A 231 -21.55 -8.78 -16.56
C LYS A 231 -22.80 -7.93 -16.36
N ALA A 232 -22.93 -7.27 -15.21
CA ALA A 232 -24.10 -6.46 -14.90
C ALA A 232 -24.28 -5.27 -15.84
N THR A 233 -23.19 -4.72 -16.37
CA THR A 233 -23.16 -3.52 -17.23
C THR A 233 -22.98 -3.82 -18.71
N ASP A 234 -22.96 -5.10 -19.12
CA ASP A 234 -22.62 -5.53 -20.49
C ASP A 234 -21.24 -4.98 -20.91
N ASN A 235 -20.21 -5.30 -20.12
CA ASN A 235 -18.82 -4.83 -20.27
C ASN A 235 -18.71 -3.30 -20.38
N PHE A 236 -19.43 -2.57 -19.51
CA PHE A 236 -19.50 -1.09 -19.55
C PHE A 236 -19.93 -0.55 -20.92
N SER A 237 -20.88 -1.22 -21.58
CA SER A 237 -21.38 -0.86 -22.91
C SER A 237 -21.94 0.57 -22.96
N LYS A 238 -21.71 1.26 -24.08
CA LYS A 238 -22.28 2.60 -24.34
C LYS A 238 -23.80 2.62 -24.26
N LYS A 239 -24.48 1.50 -24.52
CA LYS A 239 -25.95 1.38 -24.40
C LYS A 239 -26.43 1.55 -22.96
N ASN A 240 -25.58 1.21 -22.01
CA ASN A 240 -25.83 1.31 -20.58
C ASN A 240 -25.25 2.59 -19.98
N PHE A 241 -24.62 3.46 -20.77
CA PHE A 241 -24.09 4.73 -20.27
C PHE A 241 -25.22 5.66 -19.82
N ILE A 242 -25.12 6.14 -18.58
CA ILE A 242 -26.08 7.09 -17.98
C ILE A 242 -25.55 8.52 -18.09
N GLY A 243 -24.25 8.72 -17.83
CA GLY A 243 -23.66 10.06 -17.83
C GLY A 243 -22.21 10.09 -17.33
N ARG A 244 -21.54 11.24 -17.51
CA ARG A 244 -20.18 11.51 -17.00
C ARG A 244 -20.27 12.60 -15.92
N GLY A 245 -19.66 12.34 -14.77
CA GLY A 245 -19.49 13.34 -13.70
C GLY A 245 -18.02 13.77 -13.57
N GLY A 246 -17.74 14.66 -12.62
CA GLY A 246 -16.37 15.15 -12.35
C GLY A 246 -15.36 14.06 -11.98
N PHE A 247 -15.86 12.91 -11.50
CA PHE A 247 -15.05 11.81 -10.99
C PHE A 247 -15.19 10.51 -11.81
N GLY A 248 -15.66 10.59 -13.07
CA GLY A 248 -15.71 9.44 -13.97
C GLY A 248 -17.06 9.17 -14.65
N PHE A 249 -17.27 7.93 -15.08
CA PHE A 249 -18.42 7.52 -15.89
C PHE A 249 -19.44 6.71 -15.10
N VAL A 250 -20.74 6.90 -15.36
CA VAL A 250 -21.83 6.18 -14.71
C VAL A 250 -22.56 5.33 -15.74
N PHE A 251 -22.76 4.05 -15.41
CA PHE A 251 -23.45 3.07 -16.23
C PHE A 251 -24.63 2.45 -15.48
N LYS A 252 -25.66 2.04 -16.20
CA LYS A 252 -26.76 1.23 -15.70
C LYS A 252 -26.30 -0.23 -15.66
N GLY A 253 -26.55 -0.91 -14.54
CA GLY A 253 -26.32 -2.34 -14.42
C GLY A 253 -27.53 -3.08 -13.86
N VAL A 254 -27.62 -4.37 -14.17
CA VAL A 254 -28.60 -5.30 -13.56
C VAL A 254 -27.83 -6.45 -12.93
N LEU A 255 -27.93 -6.59 -11.61
CA LEU A 255 -27.26 -7.64 -10.85
C LEU A 255 -27.95 -9.01 -11.06
N PRO A 256 -27.28 -10.14 -10.70
CA PRO A 256 -27.86 -11.48 -10.85
C PRO A 256 -29.19 -11.71 -10.12
N ASP A 257 -29.43 -10.98 -9.04
CA ASP A 257 -30.68 -11.01 -8.27
C ASP A 257 -31.81 -10.14 -8.90
N GLY A 258 -31.57 -9.55 -10.07
CA GLY A 258 -32.49 -8.65 -10.77
C GLY A 258 -32.44 -7.19 -10.27
N THR A 259 -31.60 -6.87 -9.28
CA THR A 259 -31.50 -5.50 -8.76
C THR A 259 -30.89 -4.56 -9.80
N VAL A 260 -31.57 -3.44 -10.07
CA VAL A 260 -31.06 -2.36 -10.94
C VAL A 260 -30.15 -1.42 -10.15
N VAL A 261 -28.94 -1.22 -10.66
CA VAL A 261 -27.88 -0.40 -10.05
C VAL A 261 -27.31 0.63 -11.03
N ALA A 262 -26.67 1.66 -10.48
CA ALA A 262 -25.82 2.59 -11.21
C ALA A 262 -24.37 2.33 -10.82
N VAL A 263 -23.53 1.92 -11.77
CA VAL A 263 -22.10 1.63 -11.57
C VAL A 263 -21.29 2.85 -12.00
N LYS A 264 -20.66 3.52 -11.05
CA LYS A 264 -19.77 4.66 -11.26
C LYS A 264 -18.32 4.16 -11.33
N ARG A 265 -17.75 4.18 -12.53
CA ARG A 265 -16.33 3.92 -12.79
C ARG A 265 -15.54 5.20 -12.58
N ILE A 266 -14.68 5.20 -11.57
CA ILE A 266 -13.73 6.27 -11.28
C ILE A 266 -12.53 6.09 -12.23
N LEU A 267 -12.11 7.17 -12.88
CA LEU A 267 -11.07 7.13 -13.93
C LEU A 267 -9.70 7.57 -13.45
N GLU A 268 -9.68 8.41 -12.42
CA GLU A 268 -8.53 9.01 -11.76
C GLU A 268 -9.14 10.01 -10.78
N SER A 269 -8.54 10.16 -9.61
CA SER A 269 -9.00 11.09 -8.60
C SER A 269 -7.79 11.75 -7.98
N GLU A 270 -7.96 13.00 -7.57
CA GLU A 270 -7.03 13.79 -6.76
C GLU A 270 -6.80 13.18 -5.34
N PHE A 271 -7.18 11.92 -5.14
CA PHE A 271 -7.03 11.22 -3.88
C PHE A 271 -5.56 10.87 -3.64
N GLN A 272 -5.01 11.32 -2.53
CA GLN A 272 -3.70 10.90 -2.04
C GLN A 272 -3.80 9.47 -1.48
N GLY A 273 -3.93 8.48 -2.37
CA GLY A 273 -3.90 7.06 -2.04
C GLY A 273 -5.25 6.41 -1.73
N ASP A 274 -5.20 5.10 -1.50
CA ASP A 274 -6.37 4.24 -1.28
C ASP A 274 -7.14 4.59 0.02
N GLU A 275 -6.52 5.32 0.96
CA GLU A 275 -7.14 5.75 2.23
C GLU A 275 -8.28 6.76 2.05
N GLU A 276 -8.15 7.75 1.16
CA GLU A 276 -9.20 8.77 0.95
C GLU A 276 -10.44 8.20 0.25
N PHE A 277 -10.25 7.26 -0.68
CA PHE A 277 -11.36 6.50 -1.27
C PHE A 277 -12.06 5.65 -0.22
N CYS A 278 -11.30 4.97 0.64
CA CYS A 278 -11.85 4.18 1.73
C CYS A 278 -12.62 5.04 2.74
N ASN A 279 -12.14 6.24 3.06
CA ASN A 279 -12.85 7.21 3.90
C ASN A 279 -14.16 7.70 3.25
N GLU A 280 -14.16 8.02 1.94
CA GLU A 280 -15.38 8.43 1.25
C GLU A 280 -16.41 7.28 1.19
N VAL A 281 -15.96 6.05 0.91
CA VAL A 281 -16.80 4.84 0.96
C VAL A 281 -17.33 4.60 2.37
N GLU A 282 -16.52 4.82 3.41
CA GLU A 282 -16.93 4.70 4.82
C GLU A 282 -17.98 5.73 5.23
N ILE A 283 -17.82 6.98 4.83
CA ILE A 283 -18.79 8.04 5.11
C ILE A 283 -20.12 7.72 4.40
N ILE A 284 -20.09 7.44 3.09
CA ILE A 284 -21.30 7.27 2.28
C ILE A 284 -22.05 5.97 2.62
N SER A 285 -21.34 4.90 2.97
CA SER A 285 -21.95 3.63 3.39
C SER A 285 -22.73 3.72 4.71
N ASN A 286 -22.40 4.70 5.57
CA ASN A 286 -23.09 4.96 6.83
C ASN A 286 -24.25 5.96 6.72
N LEU A 287 -24.43 6.63 5.58
CA LEU A 287 -25.53 7.58 5.36
C LEU A 287 -26.83 6.85 4.98
N LYS A 288 -27.76 6.74 5.94
CA LYS A 288 -29.12 6.21 5.71
C LYS A 288 -30.16 7.30 5.88
N HIS A 289 -30.64 7.86 4.77
CA HIS A 289 -31.69 8.88 4.78
C HIS A 289 -32.63 8.72 3.59
N ARG A 290 -33.91 9.07 3.74
CA ARG A 290 -34.95 8.90 2.71
C ARG A 290 -34.68 9.68 1.41
N ASN A 291 -33.82 10.70 1.47
CA ASN A 291 -33.46 11.55 0.33
C ASN A 291 -32.01 11.38 -0.14
N LEU A 292 -31.28 10.38 0.38
CA LEU A 292 -29.91 10.06 -0.07
C LEU A 292 -29.90 8.71 -0.77
N VAL A 293 -29.14 8.61 -1.86
CA VAL A 293 -29.02 7.35 -2.61
C VAL A 293 -28.08 6.43 -1.84
N PRO A 294 -28.54 5.25 -1.39
CA PRO A 294 -27.69 4.34 -0.63
C PRO A 294 -26.63 3.72 -1.52
N LEU A 295 -25.38 3.72 -1.04
CA LEU A 295 -24.29 2.96 -1.63
C LEU A 295 -24.52 1.47 -1.37
N ARG A 296 -24.62 0.68 -2.44
CA ARG A 296 -24.81 -0.78 -2.33
C ARG A 296 -23.50 -1.49 -2.10
N GLY A 297 -22.41 -0.96 -2.64
CA GLY A 297 -21.12 -1.61 -2.63
C GLY A 297 -20.06 -0.90 -3.45
N CYS A 298 -18.87 -1.47 -3.44
CA CYS A 298 -17.70 -0.96 -4.15
C CYS A 298 -16.87 -2.10 -4.74
N CYS A 299 -15.98 -1.76 -5.66
CA CYS A 299 -15.03 -2.65 -6.30
C CYS A 299 -13.69 -1.93 -6.47
N MET A 300 -12.59 -2.64 -6.22
CA MET A 300 -11.23 -2.13 -6.35
C MET A 300 -10.42 -3.19 -7.10
N ILE A 301 -9.64 -2.75 -8.10
CA ILE A 301 -8.82 -3.63 -8.94
C ILE A 301 -7.35 -3.32 -8.65
N ASP A 302 -6.61 -4.37 -8.32
CA ASP A 302 -5.18 -4.33 -8.10
C ASP A 302 -4.40 -4.58 -9.39
N ASP A 303 -3.29 -3.85 -9.57
CA ASP A 303 -2.34 -4.03 -10.69
C ASP A 303 -1.82 -5.48 -10.84
N ASP A 304 -1.90 -6.32 -9.79
CA ASP A 304 -1.44 -7.71 -9.83
C ASP A 304 -2.49 -8.68 -10.42
N GLU A 305 -3.77 -8.29 -10.51
CA GLU A 305 -4.85 -9.13 -11.06
C GLU A 305 -4.94 -9.02 -12.60
N ILE A 306 -4.21 -8.06 -13.19
CA ILE A 306 -4.06 -7.90 -14.63
C ILE A 306 -2.68 -8.46 -14.96
N GLY A 307 -2.62 -9.68 -15.52
CA GLY A 307 -1.36 -10.33 -15.91
C GLY A 307 -0.57 -9.50 -16.92
N ILE A 308 0.30 -8.63 -16.41
CA ILE A 308 1.06 -7.68 -17.20
C ILE A 308 2.45 -8.29 -17.51
N ASN A 309 2.65 -8.69 -18.77
CA ASN A 309 3.87 -9.32 -19.29
C ASN A 309 5.12 -8.41 -19.11
N ASP A 310 6.31 -9.02 -19.03
CA ASP A 310 7.65 -8.40 -18.88
C ASP A 310 7.93 -7.13 -19.72
N HIS A 311 7.20 -6.94 -20.82
CA HIS A 311 7.23 -5.73 -21.64
C HIS A 311 6.78 -4.46 -20.90
N GLU A 312 5.80 -4.53 -20.01
CA GLU A 312 5.24 -3.33 -19.35
C GLU A 312 6.08 -2.89 -18.14
N LYS A 313 6.82 -3.82 -17.51
CA LYS A 313 7.86 -3.50 -16.52
C LYS A 313 8.98 -2.67 -17.15
N GLY A 314 9.36 -2.98 -18.39
CA GLY A 314 10.28 -2.15 -19.20
C GLY A 314 9.71 -0.77 -19.53
N ARG A 315 8.44 -0.69 -19.95
CA ARG A 315 7.76 0.57 -20.27
C ARG A 315 7.65 1.53 -19.09
N LYS A 316 7.32 1.03 -17.90
CA LYS A 316 7.27 1.82 -16.67
C LYS A 316 8.63 2.43 -16.32
N ASN A 317 9.71 1.66 -16.47
CA ASN A 317 11.07 2.15 -16.23
C ASN A 317 11.49 3.23 -17.24
N ILE A 318 11.10 3.09 -18.51
CA ILE A 318 11.35 4.10 -19.55
C ILE A 318 10.66 5.43 -19.21
N ILE A 319 9.38 5.38 -18.82
CA ILE A 319 8.61 6.58 -18.41
C ILE A 319 9.29 7.27 -17.22
N LEU A 320 9.71 6.49 -16.22
CA LEU A 320 10.36 7.01 -15.03
C LEU A 320 11.72 7.67 -15.33
N ASP A 321 12.51 7.09 -16.22
CA ASP A 321 13.81 7.64 -16.61
C ASP A 321 13.69 8.96 -17.38
N VAL A 322 12.71 9.06 -18.28
CA VAL A 322 12.42 10.31 -19.01
C VAL A 322 11.92 11.39 -18.05
N ALA A 323 11.04 11.04 -17.10
CA ALA A 323 10.57 11.97 -16.08
C ALA A 323 11.72 12.52 -15.23
N LYS A 324 12.66 11.66 -14.80
CA LYS A 324 13.86 12.08 -14.07
C LYS A 324 14.75 13.01 -14.89
N GLY A 325 14.94 12.70 -16.18
CA GLY A 325 15.69 13.56 -17.11
C GLY A 325 15.07 14.95 -17.26
N LEU A 326 13.75 15.02 -17.45
CA LEU A 326 13.01 16.29 -17.55
C LEU A 326 13.05 17.08 -16.24
N ALA A 327 12.84 16.42 -15.10
CA ALA A 327 12.94 17.07 -13.79
C ALA A 327 14.33 17.67 -13.56
N TYR A 328 15.39 16.98 -13.99
CA TYR A 328 16.75 17.52 -13.94
C TYR A 328 16.93 18.75 -14.83
N LEU A 329 16.39 18.75 -16.06
CA LEU A 329 16.45 19.91 -16.96
C LEU A 329 15.67 21.12 -16.43
N HIS A 330 14.51 20.89 -15.80
CA HIS A 330 13.63 21.95 -15.31
C HIS A 330 14.08 22.53 -13.97
N TYR A 331 14.59 21.70 -13.07
CA TYR A 331 14.83 22.07 -11.68
C TYR A 331 16.25 21.79 -11.20
N GLY A 332 16.96 20.86 -11.84
CA GLY A 332 18.33 20.47 -11.47
C GLY A 332 19.44 21.35 -12.07
N VAL A 333 19.14 22.10 -13.15
CA VAL A 333 20.09 23.01 -13.82
C VAL A 333 19.54 24.44 -13.85
N LYS A 334 20.44 25.43 -13.73
CA LYS A 334 20.09 26.87 -13.76
C LYS A 334 20.95 27.62 -14.80
N PRO A 335 20.35 28.39 -15.72
CA PRO A 335 18.91 28.56 -15.93
C PRO A 335 18.25 27.26 -16.41
N ALA A 336 16.97 27.07 -16.07
CA ALA A 336 16.20 25.88 -16.43
C ALA A 336 16.20 25.69 -17.96
N ILE A 337 16.25 24.45 -18.43
CA ILE A 337 16.26 24.12 -19.86
C ILE A 337 14.92 23.50 -20.24
N TYR A 338 14.25 24.08 -21.23
CA TYR A 338 13.04 23.54 -21.85
C TYR A 338 13.42 22.84 -23.16
N HIS A 339 13.11 21.56 -23.28
CA HIS A 339 13.51 20.70 -24.39
C HIS A 339 12.77 21.03 -25.69
N ARG A 340 11.46 21.32 -25.60
CA ARG A 340 10.52 21.72 -26.69
C ARG A 340 10.20 20.67 -27.74
N ASP A 341 10.93 19.55 -27.79
CA ASP A 341 10.68 18.47 -28.75
C ASP A 341 10.74 17.08 -28.11
N ILE A 342 10.03 16.90 -26.98
CA ILE A 342 9.87 15.59 -26.35
C ILE A 342 8.89 14.75 -27.17
N LYS A 343 9.37 13.64 -27.71
CA LYS A 343 8.62 12.67 -28.50
C LYS A 343 9.32 11.31 -28.45
N ALA A 344 8.61 10.22 -28.75
CA ALA A 344 9.16 8.87 -28.60
C ALA A 344 10.47 8.64 -29.38
N THR A 345 10.66 9.23 -30.57
CA THR A 345 11.89 9.06 -31.36
C THR A 345 13.11 9.78 -30.76
N ASN A 346 12.89 10.70 -29.83
CA ASN A 346 13.94 11.44 -29.14
C ASN A 346 14.26 10.82 -27.76
N ILE A 347 13.63 9.69 -27.41
CA ILE A 347 13.95 8.88 -26.24
C ILE A 347 14.78 7.68 -26.68
N LEU A 348 16.06 7.67 -26.33
CA LEU A 348 16.98 6.59 -26.66
C LEU A 348 17.04 5.56 -25.53
N LEU A 349 17.22 4.29 -25.88
CA LEU A 349 17.41 3.20 -24.92
C LEU A 349 18.84 2.67 -25.04
N ASP A 350 19.50 2.47 -23.90
CA ASP A 350 20.81 1.79 -23.84
C ASP A 350 20.67 0.26 -23.67
N ALA A 351 21.80 -0.44 -23.57
CA ALA A 351 21.85 -1.91 -23.52
C ALA A 351 21.10 -2.50 -22.31
N ASP A 352 20.89 -1.71 -21.25
CA ASP A 352 20.20 -2.10 -20.02
C ASP A 352 18.72 -1.66 -20.02
N MET A 353 18.18 -1.25 -21.17
CA MET A 353 16.81 -0.72 -21.32
C MET A 353 16.54 0.53 -20.47
N ARG A 354 17.56 1.36 -20.21
CA ARG A 354 17.41 2.67 -19.55
C ARG A 354 17.16 3.76 -20.57
N ALA A 355 16.24 4.66 -20.26
CA ALA A 355 15.85 5.72 -21.19
C ALA A 355 16.65 7.01 -21.00
N ARG A 356 17.00 7.65 -22.11
CA ARG A 356 17.76 8.92 -22.14
C ARG A 356 17.10 9.89 -23.11
N VAL A 357 16.85 11.12 -22.64
CA VAL A 357 16.34 12.22 -23.47
C VAL A 357 17.45 12.72 -24.39
N SER A 358 17.14 12.89 -25.67
CA SER A 358 18.08 13.28 -26.73
C SER A 358 17.48 14.35 -27.65
N ASP A 359 18.33 14.90 -28.53
CA ASP A 359 17.99 15.95 -29.52
C ASP A 359 17.53 17.29 -28.91
N PHE A 360 18.50 18.01 -28.36
CA PHE A 360 18.33 19.35 -27.80
C PHE A 360 18.39 20.47 -28.85
N GLY A 361 18.28 20.17 -30.15
CA GLY A 361 18.43 21.15 -31.23
C GLY A 361 17.42 22.31 -31.17
N LEU A 362 16.28 22.10 -30.51
CA LEU A 362 15.24 23.12 -30.29
C LEU A 362 15.23 23.68 -28.87
N ALA A 363 16.04 23.14 -27.96
CA ALA A 363 15.99 23.46 -26.54
C ALA A 363 16.26 24.94 -26.25
N LYS A 364 15.68 25.44 -25.15
CA LYS A 364 15.77 26.86 -24.79
C LYS A 364 15.88 27.04 -23.28
N GLN A 365 16.76 27.94 -22.87
CA GLN A 365 16.93 28.28 -21.46
C GLN A 365 15.88 29.28 -20.99
N SER A 366 15.47 29.15 -19.73
CA SER A 366 14.64 30.13 -19.04
C SER A 366 15.40 31.43 -18.82
N ARG A 367 14.67 32.52 -18.59
CA ARG A 367 15.22 33.82 -18.23
C ARG A 367 14.84 34.13 -16.79
N GLU A 368 15.79 34.65 -16.02
CA GLU A 368 15.56 34.96 -14.61
C GLU A 368 14.39 35.93 -14.43
N GLY A 369 13.48 35.60 -13.51
CA GLY A 369 12.33 36.44 -13.15
C GLY A 369 11.11 36.34 -14.07
N GLN A 370 11.12 35.48 -15.11
CA GLN A 370 9.94 35.27 -15.97
C GLN A 370 9.23 33.95 -15.69
N SER A 371 7.90 34.00 -15.58
CA SER A 371 7.05 32.81 -15.40
C SER A 371 6.86 31.99 -16.69
N HIS A 372 7.13 32.59 -17.84
CA HIS A 372 7.06 31.96 -19.16
C HIS A 372 7.97 32.67 -20.15
N LEU A 373 8.29 31.99 -21.25
CA LEU A 373 9.07 32.54 -22.34
C LEU A 373 8.20 32.64 -23.60
N THR A 374 7.91 33.87 -24.05
CA THR A 374 7.25 34.07 -25.35
C THR A 374 8.25 33.83 -26.48
N THR A 375 8.00 32.82 -27.31
CA THR A 375 8.91 32.44 -28.40
C THR A 375 8.14 31.92 -29.61
N ARG A 376 8.77 31.98 -30.80
CA ARG A 376 8.26 31.27 -31.98
C ARG A 376 8.01 29.81 -31.62
N VAL A 377 6.82 29.31 -31.96
CA VAL A 377 6.43 27.92 -31.77
C VAL A 377 7.35 27.03 -32.61
N ALA A 378 7.98 26.04 -31.97
CA ALA A 378 8.74 24.99 -32.62
C ALA A 378 8.62 23.70 -31.79
N GLY A 379 8.58 22.58 -32.47
CA GLY A 379 8.36 21.24 -31.91
C GLY A 379 7.51 20.41 -32.84
N THR A 380 7.30 19.14 -32.51
CA THR A 380 6.57 18.20 -33.35
C THR A 380 5.06 18.31 -33.16
N HIS A 381 4.32 18.44 -34.27
CA HIS A 381 2.85 18.46 -34.26
C HIS A 381 2.30 17.19 -33.59
N GLY A 382 1.22 17.31 -32.80
CA GLY A 382 0.70 16.20 -31.97
C GLY A 382 1.32 16.11 -30.56
N TYR A 383 2.49 16.71 -30.33
CA TYR A 383 3.14 16.76 -29.00
C TYR A 383 3.16 18.17 -28.38
N LEU A 384 2.80 19.19 -29.16
CA LEU A 384 2.82 20.59 -28.71
C LEU A 384 1.70 20.88 -27.72
N ALA A 385 2.06 21.44 -26.56
CA ALA A 385 1.10 21.95 -25.59
C ALA A 385 0.20 23.04 -26.20
N PRO A 386 -1.11 23.04 -25.91
CA PRO A 386 -2.06 23.94 -26.55
C PRO A 386 -1.76 25.41 -26.25
N GLU A 387 -1.38 25.75 -25.03
CA GLU A 387 -0.98 27.11 -24.64
C GLU A 387 0.28 27.57 -25.38
N TYR A 388 1.21 26.66 -25.63
CA TYR A 388 2.41 26.95 -26.40
C TYR A 388 2.10 27.08 -27.90
N ALA A 389 1.27 26.20 -28.45
CA ALA A 389 0.87 26.21 -29.85
C ALA A 389 0.01 27.44 -30.22
N LEU A 390 -0.89 27.85 -29.33
CA LEU A 390 -1.84 28.94 -29.56
C LEU A 390 -1.24 30.31 -29.25
N TYR A 391 -0.46 30.42 -28.17
CA TYR A 391 -0.01 31.72 -27.64
C TYR A 391 1.51 31.90 -27.65
N GLY A 392 2.28 30.88 -28.04
CA GLY A 392 3.74 30.94 -28.03
C GLY A 392 4.35 31.01 -26.62
N GLN A 393 3.55 30.74 -25.59
CA GLN A 393 3.97 30.75 -24.19
C GLN A 393 4.67 29.44 -23.85
N LEU A 394 5.99 29.47 -23.76
CA LEU A 394 6.79 28.31 -23.42
C LEU A 394 7.10 28.29 -21.92
N THR A 395 6.80 27.17 -21.27
CA THR A 395 7.15 26.88 -19.87
C THR A 395 7.67 25.45 -19.76
N GLU A 396 8.10 25.05 -18.57
CA GLU A 396 8.41 23.65 -18.26
C GLU A 396 7.18 22.74 -18.48
N LYS A 397 5.97 23.29 -18.30
CA LYS A 397 4.71 22.56 -18.54
C LYS A 397 4.51 22.18 -20.00
N SER A 398 5.13 22.90 -20.93
CA SER A 398 5.10 22.53 -22.35
C SER A 398 5.84 21.20 -22.62
N ASP A 399 6.94 20.95 -21.92
CA ASP A 399 7.64 19.65 -21.96
C ASP A 399 6.84 18.57 -21.21
N VAL A 400 6.18 18.91 -20.10
CA VAL A 400 5.32 17.98 -19.35
C VAL A 400 4.15 17.50 -20.20
N TYR A 401 3.51 18.39 -20.96
CA TYR A 401 2.46 18.01 -21.91
C TYR A 401 3.00 17.04 -22.97
N SER A 402 4.14 17.39 -23.59
CA SER A 402 4.79 16.57 -24.61
C SER A 402 5.18 15.18 -24.05
N PHE A 403 5.65 15.13 -22.81
CA PHE A 403 5.92 13.90 -22.08
C PHE A 403 4.65 13.08 -21.82
N GLY A 404 3.53 13.72 -21.47
CA GLY A 404 2.23 13.07 -21.36
C GLY A 404 1.82 12.36 -22.66
N VAL A 405 2.08 12.98 -23.81
CA VAL A 405 1.85 12.33 -25.11
C VAL A 405 2.75 11.10 -25.30
N VAL A 406 4.04 11.18 -24.92
CA VAL A 406 4.96 10.03 -24.95
C VAL A 406 4.50 8.89 -24.02
N VAL A 407 4.00 9.21 -22.83
CA VAL A 407 3.42 8.23 -21.91
C VAL A 407 2.25 7.50 -22.58
N LEU A 408 1.36 8.23 -23.25
CA LEU A 408 0.25 7.64 -24.00
C LEU A 408 0.74 6.76 -25.15
N GLU A 409 1.78 7.15 -25.89
CA GLU A 409 2.37 6.30 -26.94
C GLU A 409 2.94 4.99 -26.38
N ILE A 410 3.66 5.08 -25.26
CA ILE A 410 4.26 3.91 -24.58
C ILE A 410 3.18 2.98 -24.06
N MET A 411 2.13 3.52 -23.42
CA MET A 411 1.03 2.74 -22.86
C MET A 411 0.16 2.11 -23.95
N CYS A 412 -0.14 2.85 -25.02
CA CYS A 412 -1.02 2.38 -26.09
C CYS A 412 -0.30 1.59 -27.19
N GLY A 413 1.04 1.66 -27.27
CA GLY A 413 1.82 1.05 -28.35
C GLY A 413 1.49 1.61 -29.74
N ARG A 414 0.95 2.84 -29.81
CA ARG A 414 0.53 3.53 -31.03
C ARG A 414 1.20 4.88 -31.12
N LYS A 415 1.49 5.33 -32.35
CA LYS A 415 2.04 6.67 -32.59
C LYS A 415 0.98 7.75 -32.33
N ALA A 416 1.39 8.88 -31.77
CA ALA A 416 0.53 10.03 -31.48
C ALA A 416 -0.06 10.66 -32.75
N LEU A 417 0.62 10.49 -33.89
CA LEU A 417 0.08 10.77 -35.21
C LEU A 417 0.21 9.54 -36.09
N ASP A 418 -0.94 8.95 -36.43
CA ASP A 418 -1.03 7.89 -37.42
C ASP A 418 -1.52 8.48 -38.75
N LEU A 419 -0.60 8.83 -39.63
CA LEU A 419 -0.93 9.44 -40.94
C LEU A 419 -1.60 8.46 -41.91
N SER A 420 -1.89 7.22 -41.51
CA SER A 420 -2.53 6.21 -42.38
C SER A 420 -4.07 6.14 -42.33
N SER A 421 -4.78 6.92 -41.50
CA SER A 421 -6.24 7.01 -41.62
C SER A 421 -6.66 8.14 -42.58
N SER A 422 -6.41 7.95 -43.87
CA SER A 422 -7.14 8.68 -44.90
C SER A 422 -8.53 8.07 -45.07
N SER A 423 -9.50 8.50 -44.27
CA SER A 423 -10.91 8.43 -44.68
C SER A 423 -11.68 9.64 -44.16
N SER A 424 -11.96 10.50 -45.14
CA SER A 424 -12.70 11.76 -45.21
C SER A 424 -13.81 12.03 -44.16
N PRO A 425 -14.11 13.31 -43.89
CA PRO A 425 -15.03 13.75 -42.85
C PRO A 425 -16.50 13.53 -43.25
N ARG A 426 -17.36 13.31 -42.26
CA ARG A 426 -18.80 13.59 -42.39
C ARG A 426 -19.28 14.47 -41.25
N ALA A 427 -19.76 15.65 -41.67
CA ALA A 427 -20.67 16.57 -40.97
C ALA A 427 -21.84 15.81 -40.30
N PHE A 428 -22.46 16.27 -39.22
CA PHE A 428 -22.74 17.63 -38.73
C PHE A 428 -22.47 17.77 -37.22
#